data_AF-A0A843HUC0-F1
#
_entry.id   AF-A0A843HUC0-F1
#
_cell.length_a   1.000
_cell.length_b   1.000
_cell.length_c   1.000
_cell.angle_alpha   90.00
_cell.angle_beta   90.00
_cell.angle_gamma   90.00
#
_symmetry.space_group_name_H-M   'P 1'
#
loop_
_entity.id
_entity.type
_entity.pdbx_description
1 polymer ?
#
loop_
_entity_poly.entity_id
_entity_poly.type
_entity_poly.pdbx_seq_one_letter_code
_entity_poly.pdbx_strand_id
1 'polypeptide(L)'
;MNDLFKMKCGCVNNATSNGKPACAIHGCTTIEFKCEGNKGLEGRKAKCSYGDSIVDSSWNLAFFQHKPNEEYDKYYCGCFGWD
;
A
#
# COMPACT_ATOMS: atom_id res chain seq x y z
N MET A 1 -16.55 -3.02 5.19
CA MET A 1 -15.21 -2.90 4.60
C MET A 1 -14.27 -2.54 5.73
N ASN A 2 -13.13 -3.22 5.86
CA ASN A 2 -12.12 -2.85 6.84
C ASN A 2 -11.50 -1.50 6.42
N ASP A 3 -11.35 -0.58 7.35
CA ASP A 3 -10.71 0.71 7.10
C ASP A 3 -9.23 0.50 6.73
N LEU A 4 -8.77 1.22 5.70
CA LEU A 4 -7.36 1.27 5.27
C LEU A 4 -6.71 2.57 5.75
N PHE A 5 -5.47 2.48 6.20
CA PHE A 5 -4.68 3.57 6.74
C PHE A 5 -3.30 3.59 6.09
N LYS A 6 -2.87 4.77 5.65
CA LYS A 6 -1.48 4.99 5.26
C LYS A 6 -0.66 5.14 6.53
N MET A 7 0.38 4.33 6.64
CA MET A 7 1.35 4.37 7.73
C MET A 7 2.47 5.37 7.39
N LYS A 8 3.15 5.94 8.41
CA LYS A 8 4.26 6.90 8.18
C LYS A 8 5.44 6.31 7.40
N CYS A 9 5.56 4.99 7.30
CA CYS A 9 6.54 4.34 6.43
C CYS A 9 6.17 4.37 4.93
N GLY A 10 5.00 4.91 4.57
CA GLY A 10 4.49 5.00 3.20
C GLY A 10 3.67 3.79 2.74
N CYS A 11 3.62 2.70 3.53
CA CYS A 11 2.76 1.55 3.24
C CYS A 11 1.33 1.77 3.72
N VAL A 12 0.38 1.11 3.08
CA VAL A 12 -0.94 0.87 3.66
C VAL A 12 -0.84 -0.23 4.71
N ASN A 13 -1.64 -0.17 5.77
CA ASN A 13 -1.66 -1.21 6.80
C ASN A 13 -1.97 -2.58 6.19
N ASN A 14 -1.10 -3.54 6.47
CA ASN A 14 -1.18 -4.92 5.97
C ASN A 14 -1.20 -5.94 7.12
N ALA A 15 -1.27 -5.45 8.36
CA ALA A 15 -1.38 -6.24 9.56
C ALA A 15 -2.10 -5.45 10.66
N THR A 16 -2.32 -6.11 11.77
CA THR A 16 -2.73 -5.48 13.04
C THR A 16 -1.72 -5.81 14.13
N SER A 17 -1.39 -4.84 14.97
CA SER A 17 -0.58 -5.03 16.18
C SER A 17 -1.36 -4.49 17.37
N ASN A 18 -1.62 -5.33 18.37
CA ASN A 18 -2.44 -4.98 19.55
C ASN A 18 -3.80 -4.37 19.17
N GLY A 19 -4.47 -4.93 18.15
CA GLY A 19 -5.76 -4.45 17.65
C GLY A 19 -5.70 -3.14 16.86
N LYS A 20 -4.52 -2.57 16.60
CA LYS A 20 -4.33 -1.33 15.83
C LYS A 20 -3.73 -1.60 14.45
N PRO A 21 -4.01 -0.77 13.42
CA PRO A 21 -3.39 -0.89 12.11
C PRO A 21 -1.86 -0.86 12.17
N ALA A 22 -1.21 -1.74 11.41
CA ALA A 22 0.24 -1.85 11.36
C ALA A 22 0.75 -2.17 9.95
N CYS A 23 1.99 -1.80 9.68
CA CYS A 23 2.77 -2.30 8.57
C CYS A 23 3.78 -3.32 9.09
N ALA A 24 3.58 -4.60 8.78
CA ALA A 24 4.48 -5.68 9.17
C ALA A 24 5.83 -5.63 8.44
N ILE A 25 5.84 -5.11 7.21
CA ILE A 25 7.06 -5.02 6.37
C ILE A 25 8.12 -4.13 7.01
N HIS A 26 7.71 -2.98 7.57
CA HIS A 26 8.61 -1.98 8.14
C HIS A 26 8.51 -1.89 9.67
N GLY A 27 7.70 -2.74 10.32
CA GLY A 27 7.43 -2.65 11.76
C GLY A 27 6.78 -1.33 12.21
N CYS A 28 6.03 -0.66 11.33
CA CYS A 28 5.48 0.68 11.60
C CYS A 28 4.04 0.58 12.13
N THR A 29 3.75 1.25 13.25
CA THR A 29 2.41 1.34 13.86
C THR A 29 1.87 2.77 13.90
N THR A 30 2.63 3.73 13.36
CA THR A 30 2.20 5.14 13.32
C THR A 30 1.41 5.42 12.05
N ILE A 31 0.13 5.77 12.24
CA ILE A 31 -0.77 6.18 11.17
C ILE A 31 -0.42 7.60 10.71
N GLU A 32 -0.44 7.82 9.40
CA GLU A 32 -0.35 9.15 8.78
C GLU A 32 -1.76 9.70 8.51
N PHE A 33 -2.60 8.95 7.78
CA PHE A 33 -4.01 9.29 7.53
C PHE A 33 -4.84 8.06 7.13
N LYS A 34 -6.18 8.21 7.12
CA LYS A 34 -7.13 7.22 6.60
C LYS A 34 -7.25 7.30 5.08
N CYS A 35 -7.11 6.17 4.40
CA CYS A 35 -7.20 6.09 2.95
C CYS A 35 -8.65 6.14 2.47
N GLU A 36 -8.90 6.83 1.36
CA GLU A 36 -10.22 6.95 0.72
C GLU A 36 -10.10 6.64 -0.77
N GLY A 37 -10.43 5.40 -1.19
CA GLY A 37 -10.39 4.99 -2.60
C GLY A 37 -8.99 5.16 -3.22
N ASN A 38 -8.88 6.06 -4.20
CA ASN A 38 -7.63 6.46 -4.87
C ASN A 38 -7.28 7.95 -4.66
N LYS A 39 -7.93 8.62 -3.70
CA LYS A 39 -7.75 10.05 -3.45
C LYS A 39 -6.29 10.38 -3.14
N GLY A 40 -5.73 11.34 -3.86
CA GLY A 40 -4.33 11.76 -3.74
C GLY A 40 -3.33 10.89 -4.52
N LEU A 41 -3.80 9.92 -5.30
CA LEU A 41 -3.01 9.06 -6.18
C LEU A 41 -3.36 9.26 -7.67
N GLU A 42 -4.11 10.31 -8.00
CA GLU A 42 -4.60 10.56 -9.35
C GLU A 42 -3.45 10.64 -10.36
N GLY A 43 -3.53 9.84 -11.43
CA GLY A 43 -2.51 9.75 -12.46
C GLY A 43 -1.24 8.98 -12.08
N ARG A 44 -1.09 8.53 -10.82
CA ARG A 44 0.03 7.68 -10.41
C ARG A 44 -0.19 6.23 -10.84
N LYS A 45 0.91 5.54 -11.11
CA LYS A 45 0.95 4.11 -11.45
C LYS A 45 1.71 3.34 -10.39
N ALA A 46 1.28 2.10 -10.13
CA ALA A 46 1.95 1.17 -9.26
C ALA A 46 2.54 0.02 -10.08
N LYS A 47 3.80 -0.33 -9.81
CA LYS A 47 4.48 -1.50 -10.40
C LYS A 47 4.61 -2.61 -9.37
N CYS A 48 4.37 -3.85 -9.80
CA CYS A 48 4.54 -5.02 -8.94
C CYS A 48 5.99 -5.10 -8.43
N SER A 49 6.18 -5.36 -7.14
CA SER A 49 7.50 -5.43 -6.52
C SER A 49 8.35 -6.60 -7.04
N TYR A 50 7.71 -7.62 -7.61
CA TYR A 50 8.38 -8.86 -8.01
C TYR A 50 8.03 -9.33 -9.43
N GLY A 51 7.21 -8.58 -10.15
CA GLY A 51 6.80 -8.92 -11.51
C GLY A 51 6.69 -7.66 -12.37
N ASP A 52 6.13 -7.83 -13.58
CA ASP A 52 6.09 -6.75 -14.57
C ASP A 52 4.73 -6.03 -14.66
N SER A 53 3.77 -6.40 -13.81
CA SER A 53 2.44 -5.78 -13.83
C SER A 53 2.49 -4.32 -13.38
N ILE A 54 1.83 -3.45 -14.15
CA ILE A 54 1.68 -2.02 -13.88
C ILE A 54 0.18 -1.70 -13.94
N VAL A 55 -0.32 -1.07 -12.88
CA VAL A 55 -1.74 -0.70 -12.72
C VAL A 55 -1.86 0.74 -12.22
N ASP A 56 -3.08 1.28 -12.20
CA ASP A 56 -3.34 2.55 -11.51
C ASP A 56 -3.06 2.41 -10.01
N SER A 57 -2.37 3.38 -9.45
CA SER A 57 -2.12 3.41 -8.01
C SER A 57 -3.45 3.49 -7.25
N SER A 58 -3.56 2.64 -6.23
CA SER A 58 -4.74 2.59 -5.38
C SER A 58 -4.34 2.15 -3.99
N TRP A 59 -4.92 2.78 -2.97
CA TRP A 59 -4.71 2.39 -1.58
C TRP A 59 -5.20 0.96 -1.29
N ASN A 60 -6.06 0.41 -2.16
CA ASN A 60 -6.60 -0.94 -2.04
C ASN A 60 -5.68 -2.04 -2.61
N LEU A 61 -4.55 -1.67 -3.24
CA LEU A 61 -3.64 -2.68 -3.78
C LEU A 61 -2.95 -3.46 -2.65
N ALA A 62 -2.77 -4.77 -2.86
CA ALA A 62 -2.12 -5.62 -1.88
C ALA A 62 -0.69 -5.14 -1.61
N PHE A 63 -0.35 -4.99 -0.33
CA PHE A 63 0.94 -4.49 0.13
C PHE A 63 1.37 -3.15 -0.53
N PHE A 64 0.40 -2.27 -0.83
CA PHE A 64 0.68 -0.99 -1.46
C PHE A 64 1.65 -0.13 -0.65
N GLN A 65 2.60 0.49 -1.36
CA GLN A 65 3.54 1.47 -0.84
C GLN A 65 3.59 2.68 -1.76
N HIS A 66 3.21 3.84 -1.23
CA HIS A 66 3.30 5.11 -1.93
C HIS A 66 4.75 5.63 -1.95
N LYS A 67 5.26 5.92 -3.14
CA LYS A 67 6.64 6.35 -3.41
C LYS A 67 6.63 7.68 -4.16
N PRO A 68 6.35 8.81 -3.50
CA PRO A 68 6.14 10.10 -4.18
C PRO A 68 7.36 10.59 -4.98
N ASN A 69 8.57 10.15 -4.60
CA ASN A 69 9.82 10.52 -5.25
C ASN A 69 10.28 9.50 -6.32
N GLU A 70 9.48 8.46 -6.58
CA GLU A 70 9.75 7.46 -7.62
C GLU A 70 8.67 7.55 -8.71
N GLU A 71 9.00 7.10 -9.92
CA GLU A 71 8.08 7.05 -11.06
C GLU A 71 6.86 6.18 -10.79
N TYR A 72 7.08 5.06 -10.08
CA TYR A 72 6.03 4.10 -9.74
C TYR A 72 5.91 3.92 -8.24
N ASP A 73 4.67 3.83 -7.77
CA ASP A 73 4.38 3.21 -6.48
C ASP A 73 4.65 1.70 -6.56
N LYS A 74 4.65 1.03 -5.40
CA LYS A 74 4.86 -0.42 -5.33
C LYS A 74 3.62 -1.12 -4.80
N TYR A 75 3.36 -2.30 -5.32
CA TYR A 75 2.36 -3.21 -4.79
C TYR A 75 2.77 -4.66 -5.05
N TYR A 76 2.01 -5.61 -4.52
CA TYR A 76 2.18 -7.01 -4.84
C TYR A 76 1.02 -7.50 -5.68
N CYS A 77 1.34 -8.09 -6.83
CA CYS A 77 0.38 -8.54 -7.82
C CYS A 77 -0.03 -10.01 -7.66
N GLY A 78 0.35 -10.69 -6.57
CA GLY A 78 0.02 -12.10 -6.35
C GLY A 78 0.87 -13.11 -7.13
N CYS A 79 1.93 -12.65 -7.82
CA CYS A 79 2.71 -13.47 -8.76
C CYS A 79 3.40 -14.71 -8.16
N PHE A 80 3.45 -14.86 -6.83
CA PHE A 80 3.95 -16.04 -6.14
C PHE A 80 2.87 -16.80 -5.36
N GLY A 81 1.61 -16.73 -5.78
CA GLY A 81 0.53 -17.58 -5.26
C GLY A 81 -0.15 -17.03 -4.02
N TRP A 82 -0.49 -15.75 -4.03
CA TRP A 82 -1.37 -15.12 -3.06
C TRP A 82 -2.53 -14.49 -3.84
N ASP A 83 -3.71 -15.09 -3.76
CA ASP A 83 -4.98 -14.56 -4.30
C ASP A 83 -5.71 -13.77 -3.21
#